data_AF-A0A315XCC1-F1
#
_entry.id   AF-A0A315XCC1-F1
#
_cell.length_a   1.000
_cell.length_b   1.000
_cell.length_c   1.000
_cell.angle_alpha   90.00
_cell.angle_beta   90.00
_cell.angle_gamma   90.00
#
_symmetry.space_group_name_H-M   'P 1'
#
loop_
_entity.id
_entity.type
_entity.pdbx_description
1 polymer ?
#
loop_
_entity_poly.entity_id
_entity_poly.type
_entity_poly.pdbx_seq_one_letter_code
_entity_poly.pdbx_strand_id
1 'polypeptide(L)'
;FNKAIEIDPKDGYALSRKGAALGNLERYEEALEAFNNAVEIFPKDEVFIEGTIEICFNFALDELGAGNRGNSTKFMKVVHKISTELKEDKVTMLTINFLKSAAYSGDLQIVKVAVDEIIKLYGNKYEERIKPIIRAIEIVETKDIQKYYSLQIEEREIVGDIVKKITKSDELLPEEIKKKESRLMDFTDT
;
A
#
# COMPACT_ATOMS: atom_id res chain seq x y z
N PHE A 1 11.10 -0.37 -25.28
CA PHE A 1 11.13 -1.72 -24.68
C PHE A 1 11.05 -2.83 -25.71
N ASN A 2 10.12 -2.80 -26.69
CA ASN A 2 9.99 -3.87 -27.70
C ASN A 2 11.32 -4.22 -28.40
N LYS A 3 12.08 -3.24 -28.91
CA LYS A 3 13.41 -3.50 -29.51
C LYS A 3 14.42 -4.14 -28.55
N ALA A 4 14.37 -3.81 -27.25
CA ALA A 4 15.24 -4.43 -26.26
C ALA A 4 14.86 -5.90 -26.02
N ILE A 5 13.55 -6.18 -25.97
CA ILE A 5 12.98 -7.53 -25.84
C ILE A 5 13.23 -8.38 -27.10
N GLU A 6 13.26 -7.77 -28.29
CA GLU A 6 13.64 -8.44 -29.54
C GLU A 6 15.11 -8.88 -29.53
N ILE A 7 16.00 -8.07 -28.92
CA ILE A 7 17.43 -8.36 -28.81
C ILE A 7 17.69 -9.38 -27.69
N ASP A 8 17.06 -9.19 -26.53
CA ASP A 8 17.11 -10.11 -25.40
C ASP A 8 15.71 -10.31 -24.80
N PRO A 9 15.03 -11.41 -25.16
CA PRO A 9 13.73 -11.76 -24.59
C PRO A 9 13.76 -12.03 -23.08
N LYS A 10 14.95 -12.19 -22.49
CA LYS A 10 15.16 -12.43 -21.06
C LYS A 10 15.63 -11.19 -20.31
N ASP A 11 15.51 -10.00 -20.90
CA ASP A 11 15.70 -8.75 -20.16
C ASP A 11 14.45 -8.45 -19.30
N GLY A 12 14.47 -8.94 -18.06
CA GLY A 12 13.39 -8.71 -17.10
C GLY A 12 13.18 -7.22 -16.77
N TYR A 13 14.21 -6.38 -16.82
CA TYR A 13 14.04 -4.93 -16.63
C TYR A 13 13.30 -4.29 -17.80
N ALA A 14 13.60 -4.70 -19.04
CA ALA A 14 12.85 -4.25 -20.21
C ALA A 14 11.38 -4.69 -20.17
N LEU A 15 11.11 -5.90 -19.69
CA LEU A 15 9.75 -6.41 -19.50
C LEU A 15 8.99 -5.65 -18.40
N SER A 16 9.60 -5.43 -17.23
CA SER A 16 8.97 -4.64 -16.15
C SER A 16 8.67 -3.21 -16.61
N ARG A 17 9.61 -2.56 -17.32
CA ARG A 17 9.37 -1.23 -17.91
C ARG A 17 8.30 -1.24 -19.00
N LYS A 18 8.20 -2.30 -19.79
CA LYS A 18 7.08 -2.49 -20.73
C LYS A 18 5.75 -2.59 -19.97
N GLY A 19 5.72 -3.34 -18.86
CA GLY A 19 4.56 -3.45 -17.98
C GLY A 19 4.10 -2.09 -17.46
N ALA A 20 5.01 -1.29 -16.90
CA ALA A 20 4.70 0.07 -16.44
C ALA A 20 4.18 0.97 -17.57
N ALA A 21 4.81 0.92 -18.76
CA ALA A 21 4.35 1.69 -19.91
C ALA A 21 2.95 1.28 -20.38
N LEU A 22 2.63 -0.01 -20.36
CA LEU A 22 1.30 -0.53 -20.70
C LEU A 22 0.26 -0.15 -19.65
N GLY A 23 0.62 -0.19 -18.36
CA GLY A 23 -0.24 0.26 -17.27
C GLY A 23 -0.60 1.73 -17.41
N ASN A 24 0.36 2.59 -17.74
CA ASN A 24 0.11 4.01 -18.04
C ASN A 24 -0.73 4.25 -19.30
N LEU A 25 -0.85 3.24 -20.17
CA LEU A 25 -1.74 3.25 -21.33
C LEU A 25 -3.07 2.53 -21.05
N GLU A 26 -3.35 2.22 -19.77
CA GLU A 26 -4.53 1.48 -19.29
C GLU A 26 -4.68 0.07 -19.92
N ARG A 27 -3.61 -0.48 -20.48
CA ARG A 27 -3.54 -1.84 -21.05
C ARG A 27 -3.18 -2.84 -19.96
N TYR A 28 -4.05 -2.96 -18.96
CA TYR A 28 -3.74 -3.63 -17.70
C TYR A 28 -3.46 -5.12 -17.83
N GLU A 29 -4.20 -5.85 -18.67
CA GLU A 29 -3.96 -7.29 -18.88
C GLU A 29 -2.53 -7.54 -19.38
N GLU A 30 -2.09 -6.76 -20.36
CA GLU A 30 -0.74 -6.88 -20.92
C GLU A 30 0.34 -6.36 -19.96
N ALA A 31 0.02 -5.35 -19.15
CA ALA A 31 0.91 -4.86 -18.11
C ALA A 31 1.19 -5.95 -17.05
N LEU A 32 0.13 -6.59 -16.57
CA LEU A 32 0.19 -7.67 -15.60
C LEU A 32 0.94 -8.89 -16.16
N GLU A 33 0.73 -9.23 -17.43
CA GLU A 33 1.50 -10.29 -18.10
C GLU A 33 3.00 -9.95 -18.15
N ALA A 34 3.35 -8.71 -18.52
CA ALA A 34 4.72 -8.27 -18.57
C ALA A 34 5.41 -8.32 -17.19
N PHE A 35 4.72 -7.92 -16.11
CA PHE A 35 5.25 -8.03 -14.75
C PHE A 35 5.47 -9.49 -14.30
N ASN A 36 4.53 -10.38 -14.60
CA ASN A 36 4.69 -11.81 -14.31
C ASN A 36 5.92 -12.39 -15.02
N ASN A 37 6.03 -12.15 -16.33
CA ASN A 37 7.16 -12.66 -17.13
C ASN A 37 8.50 -12.08 -16.65
N ALA A 38 8.50 -10.81 -16.22
CA ALA A 38 9.70 -10.16 -15.70
C ALA A 38 10.19 -10.81 -14.39
N VAL A 39 9.27 -11.13 -13.47
CA VAL A 39 9.60 -11.81 -12.20
C VAL A 39 10.03 -13.26 -12.44
N GLU A 40 9.45 -13.96 -13.41
CA GLU A 40 9.88 -15.33 -13.77
C GLU A 40 11.32 -15.41 -14.28
N ILE A 41 11.86 -14.32 -14.84
CA ILE A 41 13.27 -14.21 -15.25
C ILE A 41 14.18 -14.01 -14.04
N PHE A 42 13.73 -13.23 -13.04
CA PHE A 42 14.49 -12.91 -11.84
C PHE A 42 13.79 -13.38 -10.55
N PRO A 43 13.45 -14.68 -10.40
CA PRO A 43 12.58 -15.16 -9.33
C PRO A 43 13.23 -15.15 -7.94
N LYS A 44 14.54 -14.89 -7.87
CA LYS A 44 15.32 -14.82 -6.62
C LYS A 44 15.97 -13.47 -6.38
N ASP A 45 15.74 -12.51 -7.27
CA ASP A 45 16.21 -11.15 -7.07
C ASP A 45 15.17 -10.40 -6.24
N GLU A 46 15.32 -10.43 -4.92
CA GLU A 46 14.39 -9.81 -3.99
C GLU A 46 14.19 -8.32 -4.31
N VAL A 47 15.24 -7.60 -4.72
CA VAL A 47 15.18 -6.17 -5.05
C VAL A 47 14.33 -5.94 -6.30
N PHE A 48 14.49 -6.79 -7.31
CA PHE A 48 13.67 -6.72 -8.53
C PHE A 48 12.19 -7.01 -8.25
N ILE A 49 11.91 -8.03 -7.44
CA ILE A 49 10.54 -8.42 -7.07
C ILE A 49 9.89 -7.31 -6.23
N GLU A 50 10.61 -6.75 -5.25
CA GLU A 50 10.17 -5.62 -4.44
C GLU A 50 9.77 -4.43 -5.32
N GLY A 51 10.62 -4.01 -6.25
CA GLY A 51 10.30 -2.90 -7.15
C GLY A 51 9.09 -3.18 -8.04
N THR A 52 8.90 -4.43 -8.47
CA THR A 52 7.73 -4.82 -9.26
C THR A 52 6.45 -4.80 -8.42
N ILE A 53 6.51 -5.23 -7.15
CA ILE A 53 5.40 -5.14 -6.20
C ILE A 53 5.01 -3.68 -5.97
N GLU A 54 5.98 -2.80 -5.71
CA GLU A 54 5.73 -1.37 -5.48
C GLU A 54 5.03 -0.72 -6.68
N ILE A 55 5.48 -1.01 -7.91
CA ILE A 55 4.84 -0.52 -9.13
C ILE A 55 3.38 -1.02 -9.22
N CYS A 56 3.13 -2.31 -9.00
CA CYS A 56 1.79 -2.86 -9.05
C CYS A 56 0.88 -2.26 -7.96
N PHE A 57 1.40 -2.02 -6.76
CA PHE A 57 0.65 -1.39 -5.68
C PHE A 57 0.33 0.08 -5.96
N ASN A 58 1.22 0.81 -6.62
CA ASN A 58 0.93 2.18 -7.06
C ASN A 58 -0.22 2.20 -8.07
N PHE A 59 -0.19 1.35 -9.10
CA PHE A 59 -1.32 1.21 -10.03
C PHE A 59 -2.61 0.79 -9.32
N ALA A 60 -2.53 -0.12 -8.34
CA ALA A 60 -3.70 -0.49 -7.56
C ALA A 60 -4.31 0.71 -6.82
N LEU A 61 -3.47 1.55 -6.22
CA LEU A 61 -3.92 2.74 -5.51
C LEU A 61 -4.51 3.80 -6.45
N ASP A 62 -3.88 4.03 -7.60
CA ASP A 62 -4.39 4.95 -8.63
C ASP A 62 -5.79 4.50 -9.11
N GLU A 63 -5.96 3.21 -9.36
CA GLU A 63 -7.25 2.64 -9.76
C GLU A 63 -8.31 2.71 -8.65
N LEU A 64 -7.93 2.56 -7.38
CA LEU A 64 -8.86 2.82 -6.26
C LEU A 64 -9.29 4.29 -6.22
N GLY A 65 -8.36 5.22 -6.43
CA GLY A 65 -8.65 6.66 -6.52
C GLY A 65 -9.57 7.02 -7.68
N ALA A 66 -9.45 6.31 -8.81
CA ALA A 66 -10.35 6.43 -9.96
C ALA A 66 -11.70 5.71 -9.76
N GLY A 67 -11.91 4.96 -8.67
CA GLY A 67 -13.11 4.16 -8.42
C GLY A 67 -13.14 2.80 -9.14
N ASN A 68 -12.05 2.42 -9.80
CA ASN A 68 -11.90 1.20 -10.60
C ASN A 68 -11.44 0.00 -9.72
N ARG A 69 -12.26 -0.38 -8.74
CA ARG A 69 -11.96 -1.48 -7.81
C ARG A 69 -11.52 -2.78 -8.52
N GLY A 70 -12.16 -3.12 -9.65
CA GLY A 70 -11.84 -4.33 -10.40
C GLY A 70 -10.40 -4.38 -10.90
N ASN A 71 -9.87 -3.27 -11.40
CA ASN A 71 -8.49 -3.19 -11.88
C ASN A 71 -7.50 -3.21 -10.72
N SER A 72 -7.79 -2.46 -9.65
CA SER A 72 -7.01 -2.53 -8.40
C SER A 72 -6.87 -3.97 -7.90
N THR A 73 -7.98 -4.72 -7.82
CA THR A 73 -7.94 -6.13 -7.38
C THR A 73 -7.08 -6.99 -8.31
N LYS A 74 -7.04 -6.74 -9.63
CA LYS A 74 -6.15 -7.49 -10.55
C LYS A 74 -4.67 -7.24 -10.22
N PHE A 75 -4.27 -5.98 -10.00
CA PHE A 75 -2.91 -5.64 -9.58
C PHE A 75 -2.54 -6.29 -8.24
N MET A 76 -3.42 -6.20 -7.24
CA MET A 76 -3.19 -6.81 -5.92
C MET A 76 -3.07 -8.34 -6.01
N LYS A 77 -3.82 -9.00 -6.90
CA LYS A 77 -3.69 -10.45 -7.14
C LYS A 77 -2.34 -10.82 -7.74
N VAL A 78 -1.83 -10.01 -8.67
CA VAL A 78 -0.46 -10.21 -9.20
C VAL A 78 0.56 -10.00 -8.10
N VAL A 79 0.42 -8.96 -7.27
CA VAL A 79 1.28 -8.76 -6.10
C VAL A 79 1.26 -9.98 -5.18
N HIS A 80 0.09 -10.50 -4.84
CA HIS A 80 -0.04 -11.68 -4.00
C HIS A 80 0.68 -12.91 -4.62
N LYS A 81 0.52 -13.11 -5.94
CA LYS A 81 1.22 -14.19 -6.66
C LYS A 81 2.74 -14.02 -6.64
N ILE A 82 3.28 -12.85 -6.97
CA ILE A 82 4.74 -12.64 -7.02
C ILE A 82 5.38 -12.58 -5.62
N SER A 83 4.59 -12.25 -4.60
CA SER A 83 5.05 -12.20 -3.21
C SER A 83 5.41 -13.57 -2.64
N THR A 84 4.98 -14.68 -3.27
CA THR A 84 5.29 -16.04 -2.78
C THR A 84 6.78 -16.37 -2.81
N GLU A 85 7.54 -15.64 -3.64
CA GLU A 85 9.00 -15.78 -3.75
C GLU A 85 9.75 -15.04 -2.63
N LEU A 86 9.07 -14.19 -1.86
CA LEU A 86 9.68 -13.37 -0.80
C LEU A 86 9.46 -13.97 0.59
N LYS A 87 10.33 -13.58 1.53
CA LYS A 87 10.14 -13.87 2.96
C LYS A 87 8.88 -13.17 3.47
N GLU A 88 8.16 -13.84 4.36
CA GLU A 88 6.88 -13.36 4.87
C GLU A 88 6.95 -11.95 5.49
N ASP A 89 7.99 -11.65 6.28
CA ASP A 89 8.13 -10.34 6.92
C ASP A 89 8.30 -9.22 5.89
N LYS A 90 8.93 -9.54 4.74
CA LYS A 90 9.08 -8.60 3.63
C LYS A 90 7.75 -8.32 2.96
N VAL A 91 6.97 -9.37 2.67
CA VAL A 91 5.62 -9.23 2.09
C VAL A 91 4.73 -8.39 3.01
N THR A 92 4.82 -8.62 4.31
CA THR A 92 4.09 -7.84 5.32
C THR A 92 4.49 -6.38 5.32
N MET A 93 5.79 -6.09 5.29
CA MET A 93 6.29 -4.71 5.23
C MET A 93 5.78 -3.98 3.97
N LEU A 94 5.89 -4.60 2.79
CA LEU A 94 5.41 -4.01 1.53
C LEU A 94 3.89 -3.75 1.57
N THR A 95 3.13 -4.72 2.09
CA THR A 95 1.67 -4.61 2.21
C THR A 95 1.27 -3.50 3.18
N ILE A 96 1.95 -3.38 4.33
CA ILE A 96 1.72 -2.29 5.29
C ILE A 96 2.06 -0.94 4.66
N ASN A 97 3.15 -0.83 3.90
CA ASN A 97 3.52 0.41 3.20
C ASN A 97 2.47 0.82 2.16
N PHE A 98 1.91 -0.15 1.43
CA PHE A 98 0.79 0.08 0.53
C PHE A 98 -0.44 0.62 1.27
N LEU A 99 -0.85 0.00 2.38
CA LEU A 99 -2.00 0.46 3.17
C LEU A 99 -1.76 1.83 3.81
N LYS A 100 -0.53 2.13 4.24
CA LYS A 100 -0.14 3.48 4.67
C LYS A 100 -0.27 4.49 3.53
N SER A 101 0.16 4.13 2.32
CA SER A 101 -0.01 4.94 1.10
C SER A 101 -1.49 5.20 0.79
N ALA A 102 -2.34 4.19 0.98
CA ALA A 102 -3.79 4.37 0.91
C ALA A 102 -4.28 5.38 1.97
N ALA A 103 -3.79 5.33 3.21
CA ALA A 103 -4.14 6.32 4.23
C ALA A 103 -3.69 7.75 3.87
N TYR A 104 -2.55 7.90 3.20
CA TYR A 104 -2.06 9.20 2.71
C TYR A 104 -2.95 9.84 1.64
N SER A 105 -3.82 9.07 0.97
CA SER A 105 -4.82 9.65 0.06
C SER A 105 -5.76 10.62 0.78
N GLY A 106 -6.01 10.40 2.08
CA GLY A 106 -7.01 11.12 2.85
C GLY A 106 -8.45 10.74 2.48
N ASP A 107 -8.64 9.59 1.84
CA ASP A 107 -9.95 9.05 1.51
C ASP A 107 -10.19 7.75 2.29
N LEU A 108 -11.08 7.83 3.30
CA LEU A 108 -11.44 6.69 4.12
C LEU A 108 -11.95 5.49 3.30
N GLN A 109 -12.66 5.73 2.19
CA GLN A 109 -13.20 4.64 1.37
C GLN A 109 -12.08 3.89 0.65
N ILE A 110 -11.07 4.60 0.13
CA ILE A 110 -9.89 3.98 -0.49
C ILE A 110 -9.19 3.06 0.53
N VAL A 111 -8.96 3.56 1.75
CA VAL A 111 -8.30 2.78 2.81
C VAL A 111 -9.10 1.53 3.16
N LYS A 112 -10.42 1.66 3.34
CA LYS A 112 -11.30 0.52 3.63
C LYS A 112 -11.25 -0.53 2.54
N VAL A 113 -11.40 -0.13 1.28
CA VAL A 113 -11.36 -1.06 0.16
C VAL A 113 -10.00 -1.74 0.07
N ALA A 114 -8.90 -1.00 0.24
CA ALA A 114 -7.56 -1.56 0.24
C ALA A 114 -7.38 -2.62 1.35
N VAL A 115 -7.80 -2.31 2.58
CA VAL A 115 -7.75 -3.25 3.72
C VAL A 115 -8.59 -4.50 3.45
N ASP A 116 -9.82 -4.33 2.99
CA ASP A 116 -10.73 -5.45 2.69
C ASP A 116 -10.14 -6.40 1.64
N GLU A 117 -9.56 -5.85 0.56
CA GLU A 117 -8.95 -6.67 -0.49
C GLU A 117 -7.68 -7.38 0.00
N ILE A 118 -6.84 -6.72 0.80
CA ILE A 118 -5.67 -7.37 1.41
C ILE A 118 -6.08 -8.51 2.33
N ILE A 119 -7.09 -8.32 3.19
CA ILE A 119 -7.59 -9.39 4.08
C ILE A 119 -8.13 -10.56 3.25
N LYS A 120 -8.86 -10.31 2.16
CA LYS A 120 -9.35 -11.38 1.27
C LYS A 120 -8.22 -12.16 0.60
N LEU A 121 -7.13 -11.50 0.21
CA LEU A 121 -6.02 -12.14 -0.50
C LEU A 121 -5.09 -12.92 0.44
N TYR A 122 -4.77 -12.36 1.60
CA TYR A 122 -3.77 -12.92 2.51
C TYR A 122 -4.35 -13.62 3.75
N GLY A 123 -5.66 -13.49 3.96
CA GLY A 123 -6.40 -14.13 5.05
C GLY A 123 -6.22 -13.48 6.43
N ASN A 124 -6.85 -14.07 7.43
CA ASN A 124 -6.97 -13.52 8.80
C ASN A 124 -5.63 -13.28 9.50
N LYS A 125 -4.55 -13.97 9.09
CA LYS A 125 -3.21 -13.72 9.64
C LYS A 125 -2.77 -12.27 9.42
N TYR A 126 -3.18 -11.65 8.32
CA TYR A 126 -2.86 -10.26 8.02
C TYR A 126 -3.73 -9.28 8.79
N GLU A 127 -4.95 -9.65 9.17
CA GLU A 127 -5.82 -8.82 10.01
C GLU A 127 -5.12 -8.43 11.32
N GLU A 128 -4.47 -9.39 11.97
CA GLU A 128 -3.64 -9.17 13.17
C GLU A 128 -2.47 -8.21 12.92
N ARG A 129 -1.79 -8.35 11.76
CA ARG A 129 -0.63 -7.53 11.40
C ARG A 129 -0.98 -6.09 11.04
N ILE A 130 -2.21 -5.85 10.56
CA ILE A 130 -2.70 -4.52 10.15
C ILE A 130 -3.69 -3.92 11.15
N LYS A 131 -3.82 -4.50 12.35
CA LYS A 131 -4.66 -4.01 13.44
C LYS A 131 -4.63 -2.50 13.64
N PRO A 132 -3.44 -1.83 13.69
CA PRO A 132 -3.41 -0.38 13.85
C PRO A 132 -4.18 0.38 12.76
N ILE A 133 -4.15 -0.09 11.51
CA ILE A 133 -4.87 0.53 10.39
C ILE A 133 -6.38 0.30 10.56
N ILE A 134 -6.79 -0.91 10.95
CA ILE A 134 -8.21 -1.22 11.20
C ILE A 134 -8.77 -0.35 12.34
N ARG A 135 -8.01 -0.17 13.42
CA ARG A 135 -8.39 0.72 14.54
C ARG A 135 -8.51 2.17 14.10
N ALA A 136 -7.59 2.65 13.27
CA ALA A 136 -7.65 4.00 12.72
C ALA A 136 -8.91 4.19 11.86
N ILE A 137 -9.22 3.25 10.98
CA ILE A 137 -10.46 3.25 10.18
C ILE A 137 -11.69 3.33 11.11
N GLU A 138 -11.73 2.49 12.15
CA GLU A 138 -12.85 2.44 13.09
C GLU A 138 -13.07 3.79 13.81
N ILE A 139 -11.98 4.43 14.29
CA ILE A 139 -12.04 5.75 14.92
C ILE A 139 -12.57 6.80 13.94
N VAL A 140 -12.04 6.83 12.71
CA VAL A 140 -12.43 7.82 11.70
C VAL A 140 -13.88 7.63 11.27
N GLU A 141 -14.29 6.38 11.04
CA GLU A 141 -15.65 6.03 10.59
C GLU A 141 -16.70 6.37 11.64
N THR A 142 -16.42 6.03 12.90
CA THR A 142 -17.37 6.28 14.01
C THR A 142 -17.27 7.68 14.59
N LYS A 143 -16.20 8.42 14.28
CA LYS A 143 -15.86 9.72 14.87
C LYS A 143 -15.82 9.67 16.41
N ASP A 144 -15.49 8.51 16.96
CA ASP A 144 -15.46 8.27 18.40
C ASP A 144 -14.02 8.24 18.92
N ILE A 145 -13.59 9.37 19.50
CA ILE A 145 -12.26 9.51 20.11
C ILE A 145 -12.07 8.60 21.34
N GLN A 146 -13.14 8.12 21.99
CA GLN A 146 -13.00 7.22 23.14
C GLN A 146 -12.37 5.89 22.75
N LYS A 147 -12.58 5.45 21.50
CA LYS A 147 -11.90 4.28 20.94
C LYS A 147 -10.39 4.45 20.91
N TYR A 148 -9.88 5.66 20.67
CA TYR A 148 -8.46 5.95 20.73
C TYR A 148 -7.89 5.75 22.15
N TYR A 149 -8.59 6.24 23.18
CA TYR A 149 -8.15 6.07 24.57
C TYR A 149 -8.21 4.61 25.06
N SER A 150 -8.99 3.75 24.39
CA SER A 150 -9.04 2.32 24.68
C SER A 150 -7.83 1.53 24.15
N LEU A 151 -7.02 2.15 23.28
CA LEU A 151 -5.85 1.51 22.67
C LEU A 151 -4.72 1.31 23.69
N GLN A 152 -3.92 0.27 23.45
CA GLN A 152 -2.64 0.06 24.13
C GLN A 152 -1.72 1.24 23.88
N ILE A 153 -0.91 1.62 24.87
CA ILE A 153 -0.09 2.84 24.82
C ILE A 153 0.90 2.77 23.65
N GLU A 154 1.41 1.58 23.35
CA GLU A 154 2.38 1.28 22.32
C GLU A 154 1.80 1.43 20.90
N GLU A 155 0.49 1.28 20.74
CA GLU A 155 -0.19 1.37 19.44
C GLU A 155 -0.68 2.79 19.14
N ARG A 156 -0.89 3.61 20.17
CA ARG A 156 -1.49 4.94 20.07
C ARG A 156 -0.79 5.83 19.06
N GLU A 157 0.53 5.91 19.11
CA GLU A 157 1.32 6.73 18.18
C GLU A 157 1.05 6.34 16.71
N ILE A 158 1.14 5.04 16.41
CA ILE A 158 0.91 4.52 15.04
C ILE A 158 -0.53 4.78 14.59
N VAL A 159 -1.52 4.50 15.45
CA VAL A 159 -2.94 4.72 15.12
C VAL A 159 -3.22 6.20 14.93
N GLY A 160 -2.66 7.05 15.79
CA GLY A 160 -2.83 8.51 15.72
C GLY A 160 -2.30 9.09 14.42
N ASP A 161 -1.11 8.66 14.01
CA ASP A 161 -0.53 9.03 12.72
C ASP A 161 -1.44 8.65 11.55
N ILE A 162 -1.95 7.41 11.54
CA ILE A 162 -2.84 6.93 10.47
C ILE A 162 -4.15 7.73 10.46
N VAL A 163 -4.80 7.92 11.62
CA VAL A 163 -6.02 8.73 11.74
C VAL A 163 -5.78 10.12 11.13
N LYS A 164 -4.68 10.78 11.50
CA LYS A 164 -4.31 12.11 10.98
C LYS A 164 -4.13 12.12 9.47
N LYS A 165 -3.53 11.08 8.89
CA LYS A 165 -3.38 10.99 7.42
C LYS A 165 -4.72 10.81 6.72
N ILE A 166 -5.59 9.95 7.26
CA ILE A 166 -6.92 9.70 6.69
C ILE A 166 -7.79 10.96 6.76
N THR A 167 -7.82 11.63 7.90
CA THR A 167 -8.68 12.82 8.11
C THR A 167 -8.08 14.11 7.56
N LYS A 168 -6.76 14.14 7.31
CA LYS A 168 -5.99 15.38 7.10
C LYS A 168 -6.20 16.40 8.23
N SER A 169 -6.48 15.91 9.44
CA SER A 169 -6.85 16.70 10.62
C SER A 169 -6.46 15.98 11.90
N ASP A 170 -6.21 16.73 12.97
CA ASP A 170 -5.95 16.17 14.30
C ASP A 170 -7.20 16.16 15.20
N GLU A 171 -8.37 16.58 14.71
CA GLU A 171 -9.61 16.70 15.51
C GLU A 171 -10.01 15.42 16.24
N LEU A 172 -9.74 14.26 15.63
CA LEU A 172 -10.02 12.93 16.20
C LEU A 172 -8.87 12.39 17.06
N LEU A 173 -7.91 13.25 17.45
CA LEU A 173 -6.78 12.91 18.30
C LEU A 173 -6.86 13.64 19.65
N PRO A 174 -6.30 13.03 20.73
CA PRO A 174 -6.15 13.69 22.02
C PRO A 174 -5.32 14.98 21.98
N GLU A 175 -5.66 15.94 22.84
CA GLU A 175 -4.96 17.23 22.96
C GLU A 175 -3.47 17.11 23.28
N GLU A 176 -3.07 16.05 23.99
CA GLU A 176 -1.66 15.78 24.32
C GLU A 176 -0.82 15.51 23.06
N ILE A 177 -1.44 14.97 22.02
CA ILE A 177 -0.77 14.64 20.75
C ILE A 177 -0.67 15.87 19.87
N LYS A 178 -1.77 16.63 19.74
CA LYS A 178 -1.82 17.91 19.01
C LYS A 178 -0.71 18.87 19.45
N LYS A 179 -0.46 18.95 20.76
CA LYS A 179 0.53 19.86 21.37
C LYS A 179 1.98 19.41 21.21
N LYS A 180 2.24 18.10 21.04
CA LYS A 180 3.61 17.56 20.93
C LYS A 180 4.27 17.98 19.60
N GLU A 181 3.50 18.12 18.54
CA GLU A 181 3.99 18.47 17.20
C GLU A 181 4.14 19.98 16.95
N SER A 182 3.26 20.81 17.52
CA SER A 182 3.42 22.28 17.48
C SER A 182 4.78 22.71 18.06
N ARG A 183 5.24 22.03 19.12
CA ARG A 183 6.57 22.28 19.69
C ARG A 183 7.72 21.81 18.81
N LEU A 184 7.55 20.77 17.99
CA LEU A 184 8.59 20.26 17.10
C LEU A 184 8.82 21.18 15.90
N MET A 185 7.78 21.85 15.39
CA MET A 185 7.91 22.86 14.31
C MET A 185 8.67 24.12 14.79
N ASP A 186 8.51 24.52 16.05
CA ASP A 186 9.23 25.67 16.62
C ASP A 186 10.75 25.44 16.75
N PHE A 187 11.25 24.19 16.70
CA PHE A 187 12.68 23.87 16.77
C PHE A 187 13.36 23.70 15.40
N THR A 188 12.62 23.71 14.29
CA THR A 188 13.19 23.58 12.94
C THR A 188 13.40 24.92 12.23
N ASP A 189 12.94 26.02 12.82
CA ASP A 189 13.06 27.40 12.29
C ASP A 189 14.12 28.27 13.00
N THR A 190 15.08 27.66 13.71
CA THR A 190 16.25 28.34 14.30
C THR A 190 17.56 27.75 13.82
#